data_AF-A0A533SI88-F1
#
_entry.id   AF-A0A533SI88-F1
#
_cell.length_a   1.000
_cell.length_b   1.000
_cell.length_c   1.000
_cell.angle_alpha   90.00
_cell.angle_beta   90.00
_cell.angle_gamma   90.00
#
_symmetry.space_group_name_H-M   'P 1'
#
loop_
_entity.id
_entity.type
_entity.pdbx_description
1 polymer ?
#
loop_
_entity_poly.entity_id
_entity_poly.type
_entity_poly.pdbx_seq_one_letter_code
_entity_poly.pdbx_strand_id
1 'polypeptide(L)'
;MIKSIRVYYMDPSATENVSAYLPRYQSGQNSVDLTATSSTLSFTGGWGTALSMELNEIVDNMNYAYTLIGWPSTTGTTEQICGIRVAYYAPLGPSAYLPAIRK
;
A
#
# COMPACT_ATOMS: atom_id res chain seq x y z
N MET A 1 9.02 -10.07 4.98
CA MET A 1 8.75 -8.98 5.93
C MET A 1 8.46 -7.72 5.16
N ILE A 2 7.29 -7.12 5.34
CA ILE A 2 6.88 -5.85 4.70
C ILE A 2 7.56 -4.70 5.43
N LYS A 3 8.06 -3.73 4.65
CA LYS A 3 8.79 -2.56 5.15
C LYS A 3 8.09 -1.24 4.90
N SER A 4 7.57 -1.03 3.69
CA SER A 4 6.89 0.22 3.37
C SER A 4 6.04 0.05 2.12
N ILE A 5 5.12 1.00 1.92
CA ILE A 5 4.38 1.16 0.67
C ILE A 5 4.76 2.47 0.02
N ARG A 6 4.73 2.48 -1.31
CA ARG A 6 4.96 3.67 -2.13
C ARG A 6 3.82 3.82 -3.12
N VAL A 7 3.26 5.01 -3.19
CA VAL A 7 2.28 5.39 -4.20
C VAL A 7 2.96 6.24 -5.27
N TYR A 8 2.58 6.01 -6.52
CA TYR A 8 2.89 6.84 -7.68
C TYR A 8 1.59 7.44 -8.17
N TYR A 9 1.55 8.76 -8.33
CA TYR A 9 0.31 9.46 -8.59
C TYR A 9 0.48 10.65 -9.53
N MET A 10 -0.64 11.10 -10.06
CA MET A 10 -0.86 12.45 -10.60
C MET A 10 -1.91 13.11 -9.69
N ASP A 11 -1.54 14.21 -9.05
CA ASP A 11 -2.42 14.96 -8.16
C ASP A 11 -2.14 16.46 -8.29
N PRO A 12 -2.90 17.20 -9.10
CA PRO A 12 -2.69 18.62 -9.32
C PRO A 12 -3.31 19.47 -8.20
N SER A 13 -3.97 18.87 -7.22
CA SER A 13 -4.74 19.58 -6.20
C SER A 13 -3.85 20.12 -5.09
N ALA A 14 -4.26 21.26 -4.53
CA ALA A 14 -3.65 21.83 -3.32
C ALA A 14 -4.39 21.41 -2.04
N THR A 15 -5.59 20.83 -2.16
CA THR A 15 -6.48 20.51 -1.03
C THR A 15 -6.91 19.05 -0.98
N GLU A 16 -6.74 18.32 -2.07
CA GLU A 16 -7.15 16.93 -2.24
C GLU A 16 -5.91 16.03 -2.30
N ASN A 17 -6.11 14.71 -2.27
CA ASN A 17 -5.01 13.78 -2.19
C ASN A 17 -5.28 12.40 -2.78
N VAL A 18 -4.22 11.81 -3.34
CA VAL A 18 -4.17 10.40 -3.69
C VAL A 18 -3.51 9.63 -2.55
N SER A 19 -4.28 8.77 -1.89
CA SER A 19 -3.82 7.94 -0.78
C SER A 19 -3.61 6.48 -1.18
N ALA A 20 -2.70 5.83 -0.47
CA ALA A 20 -2.54 4.39 -0.47
C ALA A 20 -2.50 3.85 0.96
N TYR A 21 -3.17 2.73 1.19
CA TYR A 21 -3.29 2.07 2.49
C TYR A 21 -2.89 0.60 2.38
N LEU A 22 -2.34 0.08 3.48
CA LEU A 22 -2.11 -1.35 3.68
C LEU A 22 -2.92 -1.84 4.89
N PRO A 23 -4.23 -2.09 4.73
CA PRO A 23 -5.03 -2.76 5.75
C PRO A 23 -4.68 -4.25 5.87
N ARG A 24 -4.82 -4.72 7.11
CA ARG A 24 -4.83 -6.13 7.50
C ARG A 24 -6.20 -6.49 8.04
N TYR A 25 -6.76 -7.56 7.53
CA TYR A 25 -8.04 -8.11 7.95
C TYR A 25 -7.85 -9.45 8.65
N GLN A 26 -8.62 -9.67 9.72
CA GLN A 26 -8.76 -10.95 10.39
C GLN A 26 -10.25 -11.31 10.45
N SER A 27 -10.57 -12.57 10.17
CA SER A 27 -11.95 -13.03 10.20
C SER A 27 -12.56 -12.84 11.59
N GLY A 28 -13.74 -12.22 11.65
CA GLY A 28 -14.46 -11.93 12.90
C GLY A 28 -13.87 -10.80 13.75
N GLN A 29 -12.94 -10.00 13.22
CA GLN A 29 -12.33 -8.85 13.90
C GLN A 29 -12.38 -7.59 13.02
N ASN A 30 -12.13 -6.43 13.62
CA ASN A 30 -11.99 -5.17 12.90
C ASN A 30 -10.70 -5.15 12.07
N SER A 31 -10.71 -4.39 10.98
CA SER A 31 -9.53 -4.14 10.16
C SER A 31 -8.53 -3.26 10.87
N VAL A 32 -7.24 -3.51 10.63
CA VAL A 32 -6.13 -2.69 11.16
C VAL A 32 -5.33 -2.15 9.99
N ASP A 33 -5.22 -0.83 9.87
CA ASP A 33 -4.34 -0.19 8.89
C ASP A 33 -2.90 -0.22 9.41
N LEU A 34 -2.05 -1.01 8.74
CA LEU A 34 -0.65 -1.17 9.13
C LEU A 34 0.18 0.07 8.80
N THR A 35 -0.11 0.68 7.64
CA THR A 35 0.52 1.92 7.20
C THR A 35 -0.30 2.59 6.11
N ALA A 36 -0.04 3.87 5.91
CA ALA A 36 -0.65 4.69 4.86
C ALA A 36 0.37 5.70 4.31
N THR A 37 0.14 6.16 3.09
CA THR A 37 0.88 7.26 2.47
C THR A 37 -0.04 8.03 1.54
N SER A 38 0.24 9.31 1.30
CA SER A 38 -0.58 10.17 0.46
C SER A 38 0.26 11.17 -0.31
N SER A 39 -0.27 11.64 -1.44
CA SER A 39 0.36 12.68 -2.27
C SER A 39 0.72 13.96 -1.51
N THR A 40 -0.09 14.32 -0.52
CA THR A 40 0.15 15.47 0.37
C THR A 40 1.50 15.42 1.09
N LEU A 41 2.08 14.23 1.30
CA LEU A 41 3.41 14.09 1.91
C LEU A 41 4.55 14.54 1.01
N SER A 42 4.33 14.69 -0.30
CA SER A 42 5.35 15.15 -1.24
C SER A 42 5.33 16.67 -1.44
N PHE A 43 4.38 17.38 -0.81
CA PHE A 43 4.25 18.84 -0.83
C PHE A 43 4.32 19.49 -2.22
N THR A 44 3.96 18.74 -3.27
CA THR A 44 4.10 19.17 -4.67
C THR A 44 2.91 18.65 -5.47
N GLY A 45 2.20 19.55 -6.14
CA GLY A 45 1.14 19.18 -7.08
C GLY A 45 1.72 18.65 -8.40
N GLY A 46 0.96 17.80 -9.07
CA GLY A 46 1.28 17.15 -10.33
C GLY A 46 1.74 15.71 -10.14
N TRP A 47 2.71 15.28 -10.93
CA TRP A 47 3.23 13.91 -10.91
C TRP A 47 4.21 13.73 -9.77
N GLY A 48 4.00 12.67 -8.98
CA GLY A 48 4.82 12.47 -7.80
C GLY A 48 4.81 11.05 -7.27
N THR A 49 5.54 10.90 -6.18
CA THR A 49 5.54 9.69 -5.39
C THR A 49 5.65 10.02 -3.91
N ALA A 50 4.94 9.26 -3.09
CA ALA A 50 4.99 9.36 -1.64
C ALA A 50 5.31 7.98 -1.05
N LEU A 51 6.17 7.98 -0.04
CA LEU A 51 6.60 6.78 0.68
C LEU A 51 5.96 6.79 2.07
N SER A 52 5.49 5.64 2.53
CA SER A 52 4.98 5.49 3.89
C SER A 52 6.11 5.50 4.91
N MET A 53 5.74 5.68 6.18
CA MET A 53 6.62 5.32 7.29
C MET A 53 7.02 3.84 7.20
N GLU A 54 8.24 3.53 7.63
CA GLU A 54 8.73 2.16 7.71
C GLU A 54 7.98 1.38 8.80
N LEU A 55 7.67 0.11 8.52
CA LEU A 55 7.05 -0.83 9.43
C LEU A 55 7.83 -2.17 9.45
N ASN A 56 7.54 -3.02 10.44
CA ASN A 56 8.15 -4.33 10.59
C ASN A 56 7.07 -5.43 10.64
N GLU A 57 6.34 -5.62 9.54
CA GLU A 57 5.25 -6.62 9.48
C GLU A 57 5.78 -7.95 8.94
N ILE A 58 5.61 -9.01 9.72
CA ILE A 58 5.81 -10.38 9.29
C ILE A 58 4.49 -10.85 8.67
N VAL A 59 4.54 -11.27 7.40
CA VAL A 59 3.34 -11.71 6.67
C VAL A 59 2.88 -13.05 7.21
N ASP A 60 1.65 -13.09 7.70
CA ASP A 60 0.96 -14.31 8.12
C ASP A 60 -0.34 -14.47 7.33
N ASN A 61 -0.25 -15.24 6.23
CA ASN A 61 -1.38 -15.51 5.34
C ASN A 61 -2.34 -16.59 5.89
N MET A 62 -2.02 -17.22 7.04
CA MET A 62 -2.91 -18.20 7.67
C MET A 62 -3.98 -17.51 8.50
N ASN A 63 -3.61 -16.42 9.18
CA ASN A 63 -4.49 -15.70 10.09
C ASN A 63 -5.02 -14.39 9.49
N TYR A 64 -4.33 -13.81 8.51
CA TYR A 64 -4.62 -12.48 8.00
C TYR A 64 -4.72 -12.41 6.48
N ALA A 65 -5.56 -11.49 6.02
CA ALA A 65 -5.59 -11.03 4.63
C ALA A 65 -5.02 -9.61 4.56
N TYR A 66 -4.00 -9.42 3.71
CA TYR A 66 -3.37 -8.13 3.45
C TYR A 66 -3.88 -7.59 2.12
N THR A 67 -4.35 -6.34 2.10
CA THR A 67 -4.85 -5.71 0.86
C THR A 67 -4.13 -4.39 0.63
N LEU A 68 -3.89 -4.05 -0.63
CA LEU A 68 -3.45 -2.72 -1.03
C LEU A 68 -4.65 -1.94 -1.54
N ILE A 69 -4.92 -0.81 -0.93
CA ILE A 69 -6.00 0.08 -1.34
C ILE A 69 -5.38 1.37 -1.85
N GLY A 70 -5.78 1.77 -3.04
CA GLY A 70 -5.50 3.09 -3.58
C GLY A 70 -6.78 3.90 -3.63
N TRP A 71 -6.73 5.13 -3.14
CA TRP A 71 -7.91 5.98 -3.01
C TRP A 71 -7.61 7.42 -3.48
N PRO A 72 -8.13 7.86 -4.63
CA PRO A 72 -8.19 9.29 -4.97
C PRO A 72 -9.33 9.94 -4.19
N SER A 73 -9.11 11.11 -3.61
CA SER A 73 -10.14 11.82 -2.84
C SER A 73 -11.14 12.53 -3.76
N THR A 74 -10.77 12.84 -5.01
CA THR A 74 -11.70 13.35 -6.01
C THR A 74 -12.16 12.29 -7.02
N THR A 75 -13.45 12.35 -7.35
CA THR A 75 -14.02 11.55 -8.43
C THR A 75 -13.83 12.30 -9.74
N GLY A 76 -12.88 11.87 -10.57
CA GLY A 76 -12.58 12.54 -11.83
C GLY A 76 -11.30 12.01 -12.47
N THR A 77 -10.84 12.69 -13.53
CA THR A 77 -9.59 12.35 -14.23
C THR A 77 -8.39 13.15 -13.75
N THR A 78 -8.60 14.07 -12.82
CA THR A 78 -7.59 14.98 -12.25
C THR A 78 -6.64 14.25 -11.33
N GLU A 79 -7.16 13.35 -10.49
CA GLU A 79 -6.36 12.50 -9.62
C GLU A 79 -6.23 11.11 -10.23
N GLN A 80 -5.00 10.61 -10.33
CA GLN A 80 -4.72 9.31 -10.94
C GLN A 80 -3.77 8.49 -10.09
N ILE A 81 -4.13 7.24 -9.86
CA ILE A 81 -3.24 6.25 -9.26
C ILE A 81 -2.44 5.62 -10.40
N CYS A 82 -1.17 5.95 -10.46
CA CYS A 82 -0.25 5.44 -11.48
C CYS A 82 0.36 4.10 -11.06
N GLY A 83 0.35 3.81 -9.75
CA GLY A 83 0.73 2.51 -9.22
C GLY A 83 0.99 2.55 -7.72
N ILE A 84 0.91 1.38 -7.09
CA ILE A 84 1.27 1.18 -5.69
C ILE A 84 2.25 0.02 -5.62
N ARG A 85 3.35 0.20 -4.89
CA ARG A 85 4.38 -0.81 -4.71
C ARG A 85 4.64 -1.05 -3.23
N VAL A 86 4.94 -2.30 -2.89
CA VAL A 86 5.31 -2.70 -1.53
C VAL A 86 6.78 -3.06 -1.52
N ALA A 87 7.54 -2.45 -0.62
CA ALA A 87 8.89 -2.87 -0.30
C ALA A 87 8.83 -3.98 0.76
N TYR A 88 9.42 -5.12 0.46
CA TYR A 88 9.51 -6.24 1.40
C TYR A 88 10.84 -6.97 1.24
N TYR A 89 11.32 -7.54 2.34
CA TYR A 89 12.38 -8.55 2.30
C TYR A 89 11.76 -9.92 2.10
N ALA A 90 12.35 -10.70 1.20
CA ALA A 90 12.02 -12.09 1.04
C ALA A 90 12.22 -12.82 2.38
N PRO A 91 11.30 -13.71 2.77
CA PRO A 91 11.51 -14.56 3.94
C PRO A 91 12.75 -15.43 3.74
N LEU A 92 13.57 -15.58 4.79
CA LEU A 92 14.84 -16.33 4.76
C LEU A 92 14.65 -17.86 4.72
N GLY A 93 13.43 -18.36 4.44
CA GLY A 93 13.11 -19.78 4.53
C GLY A 93 12.13 -20.27 3.44
N PRO A 94 12.21 -21.56 3.06
CA PRO A 94 11.47 -22.12 1.93
C PRO A 94 9.96 -22.29 2.14
N SER A 95 9.45 -22.04 3.35
CA SER A 95 8.05 -22.21 3.74
C SER A 95 7.12 -21.08 3.32
N ALA A 96 7.62 -20.04 2.65
CA ALA A 96 6.88 -18.82 2.37
C ALA A 96 6.86 -18.41 0.89
N TYR A 97 7.17 -19.34 -0.02
CA TYR A 97 6.85 -19.15 -1.43
C TYR A 97 5.35 -19.35 -1.63
N LEU A 98 4.77 -18.57 -2.57
CA LEU A 98 3.48 -18.91 -3.19
C LEU A 98 3.48 -20.42 -3.51
N PRO A 99 2.36 -21.13 -3.30
CA PRO A 99 2.31 -22.57 -3.57
C PRO A 99 2.86 -22.81 -4.97
N ALA A 100 3.83 -23.73 -5.08
CA ALA A 100 4.41 -24.08 -6.36
C ALA A 100 3.27 -24.50 -7.29
N ILE A 101 2.98 -23.70 -8.31
CA ILE A 101 2.01 -24.05 -9.34
C ILE A 101 2.61 -25.25 -10.07
N ARG A 102 2.17 -26.46 -9.69
CA ARG A 102 2.48 -27.68 -10.43
C ARG A 102 1.45 -27.80 -11.54
N LYS A 103 1.93 -27.93 -12.78
CA LYS A 103 1.10 -28.30 -13.93
C LYS A 103 0.55 -29.71 -13.77
#